data_AF-A0A249SWE2-F1
#
_entry.id   AF-A0A249SWE2-F1
#
_cell.length_a   1.000
_cell.length_b   1.000
_cell.length_c   1.000
_cell.angle_alpha   90.00
_cell.angle_beta   90.00
_cell.angle_gamma   90.00
#
_symmetry.space_group_name_H-M   'P 1'
#
loop_
_entity.id
_entity.type
_entity.pdbx_description
1 polymer ?
#
loop_
_entity_poly.entity_id
_entity_poly.type
_entity_poly.pdbx_seq_one_letter_code
_entity_poly.pdbx_strand_id
1 'polypeptide(L)'
;MRKKSTIFIVEEHHEAYLIWKYAVAQGRIKPSNNILIHIDEHSDMGIPYLNIPAPKLNGDLSQIKDFTYKELTIATFILPAVYEGLFDDVYWIKHRHGKTNRKAHEMYIRSQNNAGTFLAGGQAGLLDKYDDASGSKSQDARRYRFYKQHINELKKFGTVVLDIDLDYFSCIQNPLQKELRIEITEEEYKHFHQTPYHRIRFFDFGRVDAVCENDRYYYYFNRIADPRESPLKVSADTIQQRIDRTIGFLKAKITNPPVITICRSRKSGYTPDDQCEFIETQLINALSKIYDIEDCTHVNNVPLSTDSQ
;
A
#
# COMPACT_ATOMS: atom_id res chain seq x y z
N MET A 1 -20.42 -24.01 -4.81
CA MET A 1 -19.14 -24.15 -5.54
C MET A 1 -18.14 -23.18 -4.95
N ARG A 2 -16.87 -23.57 -4.80
CA ARG A 2 -15.81 -22.68 -4.32
C ARG A 2 -15.49 -21.68 -5.44
N LYS A 3 -15.55 -20.37 -5.17
CA LYS A 3 -15.19 -19.35 -6.17
C LYS A 3 -13.71 -19.52 -6.54
N LYS A 4 -13.40 -19.48 -7.83
CA LYS A 4 -12.02 -19.48 -8.34
C LYS A 4 -11.31 -18.19 -7.92
N SER A 5 -9.99 -18.22 -7.91
CA SER A 5 -9.15 -17.08 -7.60
C SER A 5 -8.99 -16.18 -8.83
N THR A 6 -9.02 -14.87 -8.64
CA THR A 6 -8.61 -13.91 -9.68
C THR A 6 -7.41 -13.12 -9.22
N ILE A 7 -6.44 -12.98 -10.11
CA ILE A 7 -5.26 -12.13 -9.91
C ILE A 7 -5.55 -10.77 -10.56
N PHE A 8 -5.31 -9.71 -9.80
CA PHE A 8 -5.29 -8.35 -10.32
C PHE A 8 -3.88 -7.78 -10.18
N ILE A 9 -3.31 -7.34 -11.30
CA ILE A 9 -2.01 -6.66 -11.30
C ILE A 9 -2.27 -5.16 -11.17
N VAL A 10 -1.64 -4.54 -10.18
CA VAL A 10 -1.63 -3.09 -9.98
C VAL A 10 -0.21 -2.55 -10.20
N GLU A 11 -0.10 -1.35 -10.78
CA GLU A 11 1.21 -0.73 -11.04
C GLU A 11 1.76 -0.10 -9.75
N GLU A 12 0.91 0.56 -8.96
CA GLU A 12 1.29 1.21 -7.70
C GLU A 12 0.26 0.90 -6.59
N HIS A 13 0.73 0.70 -5.36
CA HIS A 13 -0.03 -0.09 -4.38
C HIS A 13 -1.39 0.48 -3.98
N HIS A 14 -1.53 1.80 -3.98
CA HIS A 14 -2.81 2.47 -3.73
C HIS A 14 -3.96 1.97 -4.62
N GLU A 15 -3.67 1.52 -5.85
CA GLU A 15 -4.65 0.96 -6.78
C GLU A 15 -5.28 -0.34 -6.27
N ALA A 16 -4.67 -1.04 -5.31
CA ALA A 16 -5.27 -2.21 -4.66
C ALA A 16 -6.61 -1.84 -3.98
N TYR A 17 -6.73 -0.61 -3.45
CA TYR A 17 -7.99 -0.11 -2.91
C TYR A 17 -9.11 -0.14 -3.95
N LEU A 18 -8.85 0.35 -5.17
CA LEU A 18 -9.83 0.30 -6.28
C LEU A 18 -10.20 -1.16 -6.61
N ILE A 19 -9.23 -2.06 -6.67
CA ILE A 19 -9.47 -3.48 -6.95
C ILE A 19 -10.33 -4.13 -5.89
N TRP A 20 -10.09 -3.87 -4.61
CA TRP A 20 -10.89 -4.48 -3.55
C TRP A 20 -12.34 -4.01 -3.63
N LYS A 21 -12.57 -2.73 -3.94
CA LYS A 21 -13.91 -2.16 -4.13
C LYS A 21 -14.61 -2.74 -5.36
N TYR A 22 -13.89 -2.88 -6.47
CA TYR A 22 -14.36 -3.60 -7.65
C TYR A 22 -14.73 -5.05 -7.30
N ALA A 23 -13.90 -5.74 -6.53
CA ALA A 23 -14.17 -7.11 -6.12
C ALA A 23 -15.39 -7.25 -5.19
N VAL A 24 -15.68 -6.25 -4.34
CA VAL A 24 -16.94 -6.17 -3.58
C VAL A 24 -18.12 -6.02 -4.54
N ALA A 25 -18.04 -5.11 -5.51
CA ALA A 25 -19.11 -4.87 -6.49
C ALA A 25 -19.42 -6.12 -7.34
N GLN A 26 -18.40 -6.90 -7.69
CA GLN A 26 -18.52 -8.20 -8.37
C GLN A 26 -18.92 -9.35 -7.43
N GLY A 27 -19.14 -9.07 -6.14
CA GLY A 27 -19.46 -10.05 -5.11
C GLY A 27 -18.36 -11.08 -4.85
N ARG A 28 -17.12 -10.86 -5.30
CA ARG A 28 -15.98 -11.78 -5.13
C ARG A 28 -15.53 -11.85 -3.68
N ILE A 29 -15.52 -10.72 -2.99
CA ILE A 29 -15.26 -10.61 -1.55
C ILE A 29 -16.48 -10.02 -0.83
N LYS A 30 -16.57 -10.22 0.47
CA LYS A 30 -17.67 -9.67 1.27
C LYS A 30 -17.51 -8.15 1.39
N PRO A 31 -18.59 -7.39 1.57
CA PRO A 31 -18.48 -5.95 1.83
C PRO A 31 -17.91 -5.65 3.23
N SER A 32 -17.76 -6.64 4.11
CA SER A 32 -17.17 -6.44 5.43
C SER A 32 -16.57 -7.72 6.02
N ASN A 33 -15.83 -7.55 7.12
CA ASN A 33 -15.28 -8.63 7.94
C ASN A 33 -14.34 -9.57 7.16
N ASN A 34 -13.57 -9.02 6.21
CA ASN A 34 -12.53 -9.78 5.53
C ASN A 34 -11.21 -9.74 6.31
N ILE A 35 -10.35 -10.71 6.03
CA ILE A 35 -8.98 -10.76 6.51
C ILE A 35 -8.07 -10.39 5.34
N LEU A 36 -7.20 -9.40 5.54
CA LEU A 36 -6.15 -9.03 4.60
C LEU A 36 -4.84 -9.70 5.00
N ILE A 37 -4.25 -10.45 4.08
CA ILE A 37 -2.85 -10.88 4.18
C ILE A 37 -2.05 -10.04 3.18
N HIS A 38 -1.30 -9.06 3.70
CA HIS A 38 -0.51 -8.10 2.92
C HIS A 38 0.97 -8.49 3.05
N ILE A 39 1.54 -9.01 1.97
CA ILE A 39 2.91 -9.51 1.86
C ILE A 39 3.75 -8.44 1.17
N ASP A 40 4.54 -7.73 1.95
CA ASP A 40 5.16 -6.47 1.54
C ASP A 40 6.36 -6.13 2.44
N GLU A 41 7.40 -5.49 1.88
CA GLU A 41 8.51 -4.98 2.67
C GLU A 41 8.11 -3.76 3.54
N HIS A 42 7.07 -3.02 3.15
CA HIS A 42 6.45 -1.86 3.79
C HIS A 42 5.08 -2.21 4.37
N SER A 43 4.55 -1.37 5.27
CA SER A 43 3.29 -1.69 5.96
C SER A 43 2.04 -1.13 5.30
N ASP A 44 2.19 -0.02 4.59
CA ASP A 44 1.12 0.80 3.98
C ASP A 44 -0.08 1.14 4.87
N MET A 45 0.19 1.20 6.18
CA MET A 45 -0.75 1.61 7.22
C MET A 45 -0.67 3.11 7.52
N GLY A 46 -0.22 3.93 6.57
CA GLY A 46 -0.17 5.39 6.72
C GLY A 46 -1.58 5.98 6.81
N ILE A 47 -1.74 7.02 7.65
CA ILE A 47 -3.01 7.75 7.74
C ILE A 47 -3.02 8.79 6.60
N PRO A 48 -4.01 8.77 5.69
CA PRO A 48 -4.07 9.72 4.59
C PRO A 48 -4.50 11.12 5.05
N TYR A 49 -4.07 12.12 4.29
CA TYR A 49 -4.60 13.49 4.34
C TYR A 49 -5.63 13.64 3.22
N LEU A 50 -6.92 13.57 3.57
CA LEU A 50 -8.01 13.52 2.59
C LEU A 50 -8.70 14.90 2.46
N ASN A 51 -9.00 15.30 1.23
CA ASN A 51 -9.87 16.45 0.93
C ASN A 51 -11.34 16.04 0.84
N ILE A 52 -11.61 14.80 0.40
CA ILE A 52 -12.96 14.21 0.32
C ILE A 52 -13.02 12.91 1.12
N PRO A 53 -14.18 12.54 1.70
CA PRO A 53 -14.29 11.29 2.44
C PRO A 53 -14.16 10.07 1.53
N ALA A 54 -13.70 8.96 2.11
CA ALA A 54 -13.68 7.66 1.42
C ALA A 54 -15.09 7.32 0.87
N PRO A 55 -15.21 7.03 -0.44
CA PRO A 55 -16.49 6.67 -1.05
C PRO A 55 -17.04 5.40 -0.40
N LYS A 56 -18.36 5.27 -0.26
CA LYS A 56 -18.99 4.08 0.31
C LYS A 56 -18.53 2.79 -0.40
N LEU A 57 -18.60 1.66 0.32
CA LEU A 57 -18.17 0.34 -0.17
C LEU A 57 -18.82 -0.08 -1.51
N ASN A 58 -20.11 0.24 -1.70
CA ASN A 58 -20.86 -0.03 -2.92
C ASN A 58 -21.06 1.24 -3.77
N GLY A 59 -20.12 2.17 -3.69
CA GLY A 59 -20.15 3.43 -4.43
C GLY A 59 -19.90 3.24 -5.92
N ASP A 60 -20.07 4.32 -6.68
CA ASP A 60 -19.73 4.38 -8.09
C ASP A 60 -18.21 4.13 -8.30
N LEU A 61 -17.88 3.18 -9.16
CA LEU A 61 -16.49 2.79 -9.44
C LEU A 61 -15.68 3.93 -10.07
N SER A 62 -16.33 4.87 -10.79
CA SER A 62 -15.64 6.06 -11.31
C SER A 62 -15.22 6.99 -10.16
N GLN A 63 -16.09 7.23 -9.19
CA GLN A 63 -15.75 8.02 -7.99
C GLN A 63 -14.69 7.34 -7.13
N ILE A 64 -14.76 6.00 -6.98
CA ILE A 64 -13.75 5.23 -6.26
C ILE A 64 -12.39 5.33 -6.96
N LYS A 65 -12.36 5.25 -8.30
CA LYS A 65 -11.15 5.46 -9.09
C LYS A 65 -10.58 6.85 -8.82
N ASP A 66 -11.38 7.90 -8.95
CA ASP A 66 -10.95 9.28 -8.70
C ASP A 66 -10.40 9.47 -7.29
N PHE A 67 -11.08 8.93 -6.27
CA PHE A 67 -10.60 8.95 -4.89
C PHE A 67 -9.25 8.25 -4.75
N THR A 68 -9.11 7.06 -5.34
CA THR A 68 -7.88 6.27 -5.29
C THR A 68 -6.69 7.08 -5.80
N TYR A 69 -6.79 7.65 -7.00
CA TYR A 69 -5.65 8.35 -7.62
C TYR A 69 -5.42 9.78 -7.12
N LYS A 70 -6.41 10.45 -6.51
CA LYS A 70 -6.30 11.86 -6.10
C LYS A 70 -6.09 12.05 -4.61
N GLU A 71 -6.52 11.09 -3.78
CA GLU A 71 -6.52 11.24 -2.31
C GLU A 71 -5.60 10.24 -1.61
N LEU A 72 -5.36 9.06 -2.21
CA LEU A 72 -4.51 8.04 -1.62
C LEU A 72 -3.09 8.11 -2.18
N THR A 73 -2.14 7.70 -1.35
CA THR A 73 -0.77 7.45 -1.78
C THR A 73 -0.48 5.97 -1.62
N ILE A 74 0.64 5.53 -2.19
CA ILE A 74 1.13 4.15 -2.08
C ILE A 74 1.24 3.65 -0.63
N ALA A 75 1.32 4.55 0.36
CA ALA A 75 1.45 4.17 1.77
C ALA A 75 0.16 4.33 2.60
N THR A 76 -0.96 4.78 2.03
CA THR A 76 -2.13 5.25 2.82
C THR A 76 -3.48 4.64 2.46
N PHE A 77 -3.49 3.55 1.69
CA PHE A 77 -4.72 2.98 1.12
C PHE A 77 -5.40 1.89 1.98
N ILE A 78 -4.66 1.21 2.86
CA ILE A 78 -5.21 0.14 3.71
C ILE A 78 -6.14 0.72 4.78
N LEU A 79 -5.73 1.80 5.44
CA LEU A 79 -6.49 2.38 6.54
C LEU A 79 -7.88 2.91 6.14
N PRO A 80 -8.07 3.57 4.99
CA PRO A 80 -9.39 3.85 4.43
C PRO A 80 -10.27 2.60 4.29
N ALA A 81 -9.74 1.50 3.73
CA ALA A 81 -10.50 0.25 3.59
C ALA A 81 -10.90 -0.33 4.96
N VAL A 82 -10.04 -0.22 5.97
CA VAL A 82 -10.36 -0.60 7.36
C VAL A 82 -11.43 0.33 7.96
N TYR A 83 -11.33 1.63 7.76
CA TYR A 83 -12.30 2.62 8.27
C TYR A 83 -13.70 2.39 7.69
N GLU A 84 -13.77 1.92 6.45
CA GLU A 84 -15.04 1.53 5.82
C GLU A 84 -15.58 0.17 6.30
N GLY A 85 -14.78 -0.60 7.04
CA GLY A 85 -15.14 -1.92 7.56
C GLY A 85 -14.87 -3.07 6.60
N LEU A 86 -14.10 -2.86 5.53
CA LEU A 86 -13.77 -3.93 4.57
C LEU A 86 -12.91 -5.02 5.23
N PHE A 87 -11.96 -4.60 6.08
CA PHE A 87 -11.02 -5.48 6.77
C PHE A 87 -11.05 -5.30 8.29
N ASP A 88 -11.18 -6.41 9.02
CA ASP A 88 -11.13 -6.44 10.48
C ASP A 88 -9.80 -6.98 11.02
N ASP A 89 -9.10 -7.79 10.21
CA ASP A 89 -7.77 -8.31 10.50
C ASP A 89 -6.84 -7.97 9.35
N VAL A 90 -5.70 -7.36 9.68
CA VAL A 90 -4.63 -7.06 8.74
C VAL A 90 -3.36 -7.75 9.22
N TYR A 91 -2.86 -8.67 8.40
CA TYR A 91 -1.59 -9.35 8.59
C TYR A 91 -0.55 -8.72 7.66
N TRP A 92 0.36 -7.94 8.22
CA TRP A 92 1.53 -7.44 7.51
C TRP A 92 2.69 -8.44 7.60
N ILE A 93 2.99 -9.03 6.46
CA ILE A 93 4.03 -10.04 6.28
C ILE A 93 5.25 -9.44 5.60
N LYS A 94 6.32 -9.26 6.37
CA LYS A 94 7.59 -8.71 5.91
C LYS A 94 8.67 -9.78 5.96
N HIS A 95 9.68 -9.68 5.09
CA HIS A 95 10.79 -10.64 5.07
C HIS A 95 11.45 -10.77 6.44
N ARG A 96 11.74 -9.62 7.07
CA ARG A 96 12.30 -9.56 8.42
C ARG A 96 11.71 -8.40 9.21
N HIS A 97 10.72 -8.70 10.04
CA HIS A 97 10.35 -7.82 11.16
C HIS A 97 11.44 -7.81 12.22
N GLY A 98 11.76 -6.64 12.80
CA GLY A 98 12.58 -6.54 14.01
C GLY A 98 11.91 -7.18 15.22
N LYS A 99 10.58 -7.12 15.29
CA LYS A 99 9.75 -7.81 16.28
C LYS A 99 8.40 -8.21 15.66
N THR A 100 7.98 -9.44 15.91
CA THR A 100 6.67 -9.98 15.48
C THR A 100 5.69 -10.04 16.66
N ASN A 101 4.40 -10.20 16.38
CA ASN A 101 3.38 -10.40 17.40
C ASN A 101 2.46 -11.59 17.07
N ARG A 102 2.36 -12.52 18.03
CA ARG A 102 1.44 -13.67 17.96
C ARG A 102 0.01 -13.27 18.31
N LYS A 103 -0.16 -12.40 19.31
CA LYS A 103 -1.44 -11.77 19.65
C LYS A 103 -1.58 -10.48 18.85
N ALA A 104 -2.78 -10.19 18.36
CA ALA A 104 -3.06 -8.97 17.62
C ALA A 104 -2.71 -7.73 18.47
N HIS A 105 -2.23 -6.69 17.79
CA HIS A 105 -2.41 -5.35 18.30
C HIS A 105 -3.85 -4.94 18.01
N GLU A 106 -4.63 -4.68 19.06
CA GLU A 106 -5.96 -4.11 18.93
C GLU A 106 -5.80 -2.62 18.61
N MET A 107 -6.27 -2.23 17.43
CA MET A 107 -6.12 -0.89 16.88
C MET A 107 -7.49 -0.28 16.61
N TYR A 108 -7.53 1.03 16.40
CA TYR A 108 -8.71 1.73 15.89
C TYR A 108 -8.35 2.75 14.82
N ILE A 109 -9.35 3.11 14.03
CA ILE A 109 -9.36 4.29 13.15
C ILE A 109 -10.72 4.98 13.23
N ARG A 110 -10.73 6.32 13.20
CA ARG A 110 -11.95 7.14 13.26
C ARG A 110 -11.79 8.43 12.47
N SER A 111 -12.91 9.07 12.15
CA SER A 111 -12.91 10.47 11.74
C SER A 111 -12.82 11.40 12.96
N GLN A 112 -11.90 12.36 12.96
CA GLN A 112 -11.79 13.37 14.02
C GLN A 112 -12.77 14.53 13.85
N ASN A 113 -13.24 14.76 12.63
CA ASN A 113 -14.10 15.88 12.25
C ASN A 113 -15.53 15.44 11.88
N ASN A 114 -15.89 14.16 12.09
CA ASN A 114 -17.17 13.56 11.72
C ASN A 114 -17.53 13.65 10.21
N ALA A 115 -16.61 14.11 9.37
CA ALA A 115 -16.80 14.25 7.93
C ALA A 115 -16.06 13.19 7.10
N GLY A 116 -15.22 12.36 7.73
CA GLY A 116 -14.48 11.28 7.07
C GLY A 116 -13.22 11.75 6.33
N THR A 117 -12.85 13.02 6.47
CA THR A 117 -11.69 13.62 5.78
C THR A 117 -10.47 13.79 6.68
N PHE A 118 -10.65 13.82 8.00
CA PHE A 118 -9.55 13.85 8.95
C PHE A 118 -9.52 12.57 9.76
N LEU A 119 -8.83 11.56 9.24
CA LEU A 119 -8.71 10.27 9.92
C LEU A 119 -7.63 10.32 11.00
N ALA A 120 -7.86 9.56 12.07
CA ALA A 120 -6.86 9.29 13.09
C ALA A 120 -7.00 7.86 13.61
N GLY A 121 -5.87 7.24 13.93
CA GLY A 121 -5.83 5.89 14.47
C GLY A 121 -4.80 5.72 15.57
N GLY A 122 -4.90 4.60 16.26
CA GLY A 122 -4.00 4.27 17.37
C GLY A 122 -4.36 2.96 18.04
N GLN A 123 -3.77 2.69 19.19
CA GLN A 123 -4.11 1.52 19.98
C GLN A 123 -5.52 1.62 20.56
N ALA A 124 -6.29 0.54 20.46
CA ALA A 124 -7.69 0.49 20.87
C ALA A 124 -7.92 0.82 22.35
N GLY A 125 -6.94 0.52 23.23
CA GLY A 125 -6.99 0.90 24.65
C GLY A 125 -6.85 2.40 24.93
N LEU A 126 -6.55 3.20 23.91
CA LEU A 126 -6.53 4.67 24.00
C LEU A 126 -7.82 5.31 23.48
N LEU A 127 -8.70 4.55 22.80
CA LEU A 127 -9.89 5.13 22.16
C LEU A 127 -10.77 5.86 23.18
N ASP A 128 -11.09 5.20 24.29
CA ASP A 128 -12.00 5.70 25.32
C ASP A 128 -11.37 6.83 26.16
N LYS A 129 -10.04 7.04 26.07
CA LYS A 129 -9.35 8.14 26.76
C LYS A 129 -9.47 9.48 26.05
N TYR A 130 -9.83 9.47 24.77
CA TYR A 130 -9.91 10.65 23.91
C TYR A 130 -11.33 10.85 23.33
N ASP A 131 -12.35 10.37 24.05
CA ASP A 131 -13.72 10.69 23.73
C ASP A 131 -14.07 12.13 24.09
N ASP A 132 -14.90 12.73 23.25
CA ASP A 132 -15.52 14.01 23.56
C ASP A 132 -16.66 13.82 24.56
N ALA A 133 -17.11 14.91 25.19
CA ALA A 133 -18.17 14.87 26.20
C ALA A 133 -19.50 14.30 25.66
N SER A 134 -19.67 14.23 24.34
CA SER A 134 -20.83 13.66 23.65
C SER A 134 -20.67 12.18 23.30
N GLY A 135 -19.48 11.58 23.46
CA GLY A 135 -19.18 10.19 23.06
C GLY A 135 -19.33 9.93 21.56
N SER A 136 -19.31 10.97 20.74
CA SER A 136 -19.56 10.86 19.28
C SER A 136 -18.37 10.25 18.55
N LYS A 137 -17.16 10.51 19.05
CA LYS A 137 -15.91 10.07 18.41
C LYS A 137 -15.60 8.59 18.60
N SER A 138 -16.14 7.93 19.63
CA SER A 138 -16.03 6.47 19.77
C SER A 138 -17.06 5.71 18.94
N GLN A 139 -18.20 6.32 18.62
CA GLN A 139 -19.25 5.68 17.82
C GLN A 139 -18.86 5.50 16.35
N ASP A 140 -18.09 6.44 15.77
CA ASP A 140 -17.56 6.34 14.40
C ASP A 140 -16.23 5.56 14.32
N ALA A 141 -15.70 5.10 15.46
CA ALA A 141 -14.44 4.38 15.46
C ALA A 141 -14.61 2.93 14.98
N ARG A 142 -13.80 2.53 14.00
CA ARG A 142 -13.61 1.13 13.62
C ARG A 142 -12.43 0.54 14.36
N ARG A 143 -12.67 -0.57 15.04
CA ARG A 143 -11.62 -1.38 15.66
C ARG A 143 -11.17 -2.47 14.68
N TYR A 144 -9.87 -2.71 14.62
CA TYR A 144 -9.28 -3.76 13.79
C TYR A 144 -8.08 -4.39 14.49
N ARG A 145 -7.69 -5.58 14.04
CA ARG A 145 -6.60 -6.37 14.60
C ARG A 145 -5.42 -6.35 13.65
N PHE A 146 -4.26 -5.95 14.17
CA PHE A 146 -3.04 -5.83 13.38
C PHE A 146 -1.99 -6.86 13.82
N TYR A 147 -1.45 -7.58 12.83
CA TYR A 147 -0.42 -8.59 13.05
C TYR A 147 0.80 -8.28 12.18
N LYS A 148 1.96 -8.21 12.81
CA LYS A 148 3.30 -8.17 12.20
C LYS A 148 3.90 -9.55 12.33
N GLN A 149 4.00 -10.27 11.22
CA GLN A 149 4.44 -11.66 11.22
C GLN A 149 5.41 -11.96 10.08
N HIS A 150 6.24 -12.98 10.26
CA HIS A 150 6.93 -13.61 9.15
C HIS A 150 6.00 -14.64 8.48
N ILE A 151 6.26 -14.97 7.22
CA ILE A 151 5.38 -15.88 6.44
C ILE A 151 5.20 -17.26 7.10
N ASN A 152 6.21 -17.75 7.83
CA ASN A 152 6.17 -19.04 8.54
C ASN A 152 5.35 -19.03 9.83
N GLU A 153 5.04 -17.85 10.37
CA GLU A 153 4.21 -17.70 11.58
C GLU A 153 2.72 -17.69 11.26
N LEU A 154 2.34 -17.60 9.98
CA LEU A 154 0.95 -17.64 9.56
C LEU A 154 0.26 -18.92 10.06
N LYS A 155 -0.87 -18.72 10.72
CA LYS A 155 -1.84 -19.79 11.01
C LYS A 155 -2.51 -20.25 9.71
N LYS A 156 -3.29 -21.33 9.80
CA LYS A 156 -4.17 -21.71 8.68
C LYS A 156 -5.36 -20.74 8.62
N PHE A 157 -5.68 -20.29 7.42
CA PHE A 157 -6.82 -19.42 7.13
C PHE A 157 -7.79 -20.12 6.18
N GLY A 158 -9.07 -19.77 6.32
CA GLY A 158 -10.09 -20.03 5.31
C GLY A 158 -9.97 -19.02 4.18
N THR A 159 -11.07 -18.32 3.89
CA THR A 159 -11.10 -17.24 2.88
C THR A 159 -10.38 -15.99 3.39
N VAL A 160 -9.45 -15.46 2.60
CA VAL A 160 -8.73 -14.19 2.85
C VAL A 160 -8.62 -13.41 1.54
N VAL A 161 -8.43 -12.10 1.64
CA VAL A 161 -7.92 -11.29 0.53
C VAL A 161 -6.40 -11.32 0.62
N LEU A 162 -5.75 -11.72 -0.47
CA LEU A 162 -4.30 -11.79 -0.55
C LEU A 162 -3.80 -10.58 -1.33
N ASP A 163 -2.83 -9.88 -0.79
CA ASP A 163 -2.20 -8.71 -1.39
C ASP A 163 -0.68 -8.90 -1.30
N ILE A 164 0.01 -8.79 -2.43
CA ILE A 164 1.44 -9.10 -2.54
C ILE A 164 2.12 -7.98 -3.31
N ASP A 165 3.07 -7.29 -2.70
CA ASP A 165 3.98 -6.40 -3.42
C ASP A 165 5.21 -7.20 -3.90
N LEU A 166 5.67 -6.91 -5.11
CA LEU A 166 6.88 -7.50 -5.66
C LEU A 166 8.13 -7.08 -4.88
N ASP A 167 8.11 -5.94 -4.19
CA ASP A 167 9.23 -5.43 -3.42
C ASP A 167 9.59 -6.33 -2.23
N TYR A 168 8.65 -7.16 -1.75
CA TYR A 168 8.89 -8.21 -0.76
C TYR A 168 10.00 -9.18 -1.21
N PHE A 169 10.10 -9.41 -2.52
CA PHE A 169 11.06 -10.35 -3.10
C PHE A 169 12.41 -9.68 -3.39
N SER A 170 12.41 -8.40 -3.75
CA SER A 170 13.62 -7.57 -3.94
C SER A 170 13.24 -6.09 -3.91
N CYS A 171 13.87 -5.30 -3.05
CA CYS A 171 13.43 -3.92 -2.77
C CYS A 171 14.56 -2.91 -2.90
N ILE A 172 14.25 -1.71 -3.38
CA ILE A 172 15.03 -0.50 -3.17
C ILE A 172 14.44 0.22 -1.96
N GLN A 173 15.15 0.20 -0.82
CA GLN A 173 14.61 0.64 0.47
C GLN A 173 14.09 2.09 0.51
N ASN A 174 14.74 3.02 -0.20
CA ASN A 174 14.38 4.45 -0.17
C ASN A 174 14.40 5.02 -1.60
N PRO A 175 13.54 4.55 -2.51
CA PRO A 175 13.61 4.91 -3.92
C PRO A 175 13.09 6.33 -4.17
N LEU A 176 12.29 6.87 -3.25
CA LEU A 176 11.82 8.26 -3.26
C LEU A 176 12.93 9.27 -2.92
N GLN A 177 14.10 8.79 -2.47
CA GLN A 177 15.32 9.59 -2.40
C GLN A 177 16.10 9.64 -3.73
N LYS A 178 15.45 9.32 -4.86
CA LYS A 178 16.01 9.58 -6.19
C LYS A 178 16.07 11.09 -6.46
N GLU A 179 17.05 11.49 -7.27
CA GLU A 179 17.21 12.90 -7.65
C GLU A 179 15.96 13.40 -8.38
N LEU A 180 15.38 14.51 -7.90
CA LEU A 180 14.34 15.26 -8.58
C LEU A 180 14.84 16.67 -8.86
N ARG A 181 14.66 17.12 -10.11
CA ARG A 181 15.00 18.48 -10.54
C ARG A 181 13.74 19.27 -10.82
N ILE A 182 13.60 20.43 -10.18
CA ILE A 182 12.52 21.38 -10.40
C ILE A 182 13.11 22.74 -10.75
N GLU A 183 12.68 23.34 -11.85
CA GLU A 183 13.08 24.70 -12.19
C GLU A 183 12.40 25.72 -11.28
N ILE A 184 13.15 26.75 -10.88
CA ILE A 184 12.69 27.83 -10.01
C ILE A 184 13.06 29.19 -10.60
N THR A 185 12.45 30.24 -10.06
CA THR A 185 12.79 31.61 -10.42
C THR A 185 14.17 32.01 -9.85
N GLU A 186 14.81 33.00 -10.46
CA GLU A 186 16.04 33.60 -9.93
C GLU A 186 15.83 34.16 -8.51
N GLU A 187 14.66 34.75 -8.25
CA GLU A 187 14.28 35.30 -6.94
C GLU A 187 14.29 34.22 -5.86
N GLU A 188 13.68 33.07 -6.14
CA GLU A 188 13.64 31.93 -5.22
C GLU A 188 15.04 31.35 -5.00
N TYR A 189 15.86 31.24 -6.04
CA TYR A 189 17.26 30.81 -5.91
C TYR A 189 18.05 31.72 -4.96
N LYS A 190 17.93 33.05 -5.13
CA LYS A 190 18.56 34.03 -4.24
C LYS A 190 18.00 33.89 -2.82
N HIS A 191 16.69 33.75 -2.66
CA HIS A 191 16.03 33.59 -1.37
C HIS A 191 16.52 32.34 -0.61
N PHE A 192 16.67 31.20 -1.30
CA PHE A 192 17.18 29.95 -0.75
C PHE A 192 18.59 30.06 -0.17
N HIS A 193 19.48 30.76 -0.89
CA HIS A 193 20.88 30.94 -0.46
C HIS A 193 21.05 32.01 0.62
N GLN A 194 20.17 33.00 0.66
CA GLN A 194 20.19 34.08 1.67
C GLN A 194 19.46 33.71 2.97
N THR A 195 18.66 32.64 2.97
CA THR A 195 17.83 32.24 4.11
C THR A 195 18.28 30.89 4.68
N PRO A 196 19.08 30.86 5.76
CA PRO A 196 19.50 29.61 6.40
C PRO A 196 18.33 28.70 6.81
N TYR A 197 17.21 29.30 7.22
CA TYR A 197 15.97 28.61 7.62
C TYR A 197 14.92 28.59 6.51
N HIS A 198 15.34 28.47 5.25
CA HIS A 198 14.42 28.40 4.12
C HIS A 198 13.43 27.25 4.30
N ARG A 199 12.12 27.53 4.18
CA ARG A 199 11.04 26.57 4.51
C ARG A 199 11.20 25.23 3.80
N ILE A 200 11.70 25.25 2.56
CA ILE A 200 11.89 24.02 1.75
C ILE A 200 12.83 22.99 2.40
N ARG A 201 13.74 23.43 3.27
CA ARG A 201 14.68 22.56 4.02
C ARG A 201 13.99 21.73 5.11
N PHE A 202 12.75 22.08 5.49
CA PHE A 202 12.00 21.44 6.57
C PHE A 202 10.87 20.53 6.07
N PHE A 203 10.70 20.37 4.75
CA PHE A 203 9.79 19.37 4.21
C PHE A 203 10.47 18.00 4.18
N ASP A 204 9.67 16.94 4.27
CA ASP A 204 10.13 15.55 4.33
C ASP A 204 10.45 14.97 2.93
N PHE A 205 11.10 15.76 2.08
CA PHE A 205 11.59 15.33 0.77
C PHE A 205 13.09 15.01 0.79
N GLY A 206 13.73 15.03 1.95
CA GLY A 206 15.17 14.79 2.11
C GLY A 206 16.03 16.02 1.86
N ARG A 207 17.19 15.83 1.21
CA ARG A 207 18.15 16.93 0.96
C ARG A 207 17.65 17.80 -0.19
N VAL A 208 17.81 19.11 -0.08
CA VAL A 208 17.54 20.07 -1.15
C VAL A 208 18.72 21.00 -1.35
N ASP A 209 19.15 21.15 -2.59
CA ASP A 209 20.16 22.10 -3.05
C ASP A 209 19.55 23.02 -4.13
N ALA A 210 20.05 24.24 -4.27
CA ALA A 210 19.67 25.15 -5.34
C ALA A 210 20.89 25.48 -6.20
N VAL A 211 20.78 25.31 -7.52
CA VAL A 211 21.89 25.44 -8.47
C VAL A 211 21.49 26.32 -9.65
N CYS A 212 22.43 27.14 -10.15
CA CYS A 212 22.31 27.85 -11.42
C CYS A 212 23.08 27.10 -12.51
N GLU A 213 22.41 26.70 -13.59
CA GLU A 213 22.98 25.98 -14.73
C GLU A 213 22.45 26.61 -16.02
N ASN A 214 23.35 27.12 -16.88
CA ASN A 214 23.00 27.78 -18.16
C ASN A 214 21.94 28.89 -18.02
N ASP A 215 22.15 29.83 -17.09
CA ASP A 215 21.25 30.95 -16.79
C ASP A 215 19.83 30.56 -16.34
N ARG A 216 19.66 29.30 -15.90
CA ARG A 216 18.41 28.79 -15.30
C ARG A 216 18.69 28.28 -13.90
N TYR A 217 17.67 28.36 -13.05
CA TYR A 217 17.80 28.06 -11.63
C TYR A 217 16.97 26.84 -11.28
N TYR A 218 17.52 25.94 -10.47
CA TYR A 218 16.88 24.68 -10.15
C TYR A 218 16.98 24.36 -8.68
N TYR A 219 15.92 23.77 -8.13
CA TYR A 219 16.02 22.87 -6.99
C TYR A 219 16.41 21.47 -7.43
N TYR A 220 17.36 20.91 -6.70
CA TYR A 220 17.75 19.51 -6.76
C TYR A 220 17.42 18.86 -5.42
N PHE A 221 16.43 17.98 -5.43
CA PHE A 221 16.08 17.15 -4.27
C PHE A 221 16.85 15.85 -4.36
N ASN A 222 17.41 15.40 -3.23
CA ASN A 222 18.13 14.14 -3.07
C ASN A 222 19.24 13.87 -4.09
N ARG A 223 19.85 14.94 -4.62
CA ARG A 223 21.10 14.83 -5.37
C ARG A 223 22.21 14.35 -4.43
N ILE A 224 22.73 13.15 -4.68
CA ILE A 224 23.83 12.54 -3.91
C ILE A 224 24.94 12.16 -4.90
N ALA A 225 26.18 12.54 -4.59
CA ALA A 225 27.34 12.28 -5.45
C ALA A 225 27.71 10.79 -5.56
N ASP A 226 27.42 10.01 -4.52
CA ASP A 226 27.71 8.58 -4.43
C ASP A 226 26.43 7.81 -4.03
N PRO A 227 25.60 7.37 -5.00
CA PRO A 227 24.39 6.63 -4.71
C PRO A 227 24.74 5.23 -4.20
N ARG A 228 24.30 4.92 -2.97
CA ARG A 228 24.50 3.59 -2.40
C ARG A 228 23.49 2.60 -2.97
N GLU A 229 23.96 1.40 -3.30
CA GLU A 229 23.07 0.29 -3.63
C GLU A 229 22.21 -0.10 -2.43
N SER A 230 20.95 -0.48 -2.70
CA SER A 230 20.06 -0.92 -1.64
C SER A 230 20.44 -2.33 -1.18
N PRO A 231 20.67 -2.56 0.13
CA PRO A 231 20.97 -3.90 0.64
C PRO A 231 19.80 -4.88 0.53
N LEU A 232 18.61 -4.39 0.18
CA LEU A 232 17.40 -5.19 0.00
C LEU A 232 17.19 -5.61 -1.47
N LYS A 233 17.94 -5.04 -2.42
CA LYS A 233 17.99 -5.50 -3.80
C LYS A 233 18.87 -6.75 -3.83
N VAL A 234 18.32 -7.88 -4.27
CA VAL A 234 19.00 -9.18 -4.20
C VAL A 234 19.10 -9.84 -5.57
N SER A 235 19.86 -10.95 -5.66
CA SER A 235 20.05 -11.71 -6.90
C SER A 235 18.77 -12.43 -7.36
N ALA A 236 18.70 -12.79 -8.64
CA ALA A 236 17.61 -13.59 -9.21
C ALA A 236 17.42 -14.94 -8.48
N ASP A 237 18.50 -15.61 -8.08
CA ASP A 237 18.42 -16.85 -7.29
C ASP A 237 17.77 -16.61 -5.92
N THR A 238 18.11 -15.51 -5.25
CA THR A 238 17.53 -15.15 -3.95
C THR A 238 16.04 -14.81 -4.11
N ILE A 239 15.68 -14.08 -5.17
CA ILE A 239 14.28 -13.80 -5.53
C ILE A 239 13.52 -15.13 -5.69
N GLN A 240 14.05 -16.07 -6.47
CA GLN A 240 13.37 -17.34 -6.72
C GLN A 240 13.18 -18.14 -5.43
N GLN A 241 14.20 -18.21 -4.58
CA GLN A 241 14.10 -18.87 -3.26
C GLN A 241 13.03 -18.23 -2.37
N ARG A 242 12.90 -16.89 -2.40
CA ARG A 242 11.85 -16.17 -1.66
C ARG A 242 10.47 -16.50 -2.22
N ILE A 243 10.29 -16.52 -3.55
CA ILE A 243 9.04 -16.92 -4.21
C ILE A 243 8.67 -18.35 -3.79
N ASP A 244 9.59 -19.31 -3.95
CA ASP A 244 9.33 -20.72 -3.65
C ASP A 244 8.94 -20.93 -2.17
N ARG A 245 9.65 -20.25 -1.26
CA ARG A 245 9.33 -20.26 0.17
C ARG A 245 7.94 -19.70 0.43
N THR A 246 7.62 -18.53 -0.11
CA THR A 246 6.30 -17.89 0.06
C THR A 246 5.19 -18.79 -0.46
N ILE A 247 5.34 -19.34 -1.67
CA ILE A 247 4.37 -20.24 -2.31
C ILE A 247 4.17 -21.52 -1.49
N GLY A 248 5.24 -22.09 -0.93
CA GLY A 248 5.15 -23.24 -0.03
C GLY A 248 4.29 -22.97 1.21
N PHE A 249 4.45 -21.81 1.85
CA PHE A 249 3.62 -21.42 2.99
C PHE A 249 2.19 -21.06 2.57
N LEU A 250 2.00 -20.33 1.47
CA LEU A 250 0.68 -20.01 0.92
C LEU A 250 -0.13 -21.29 0.68
N LYS A 251 0.45 -22.28 -0.03
CA LYS A 251 -0.18 -23.59 -0.28
C LYS A 251 -0.58 -24.31 1.01
N ALA A 252 0.24 -24.22 2.06
CA ALA A 252 0.01 -24.93 3.31
C ALA A 252 -0.97 -24.21 4.27
N LYS A 253 -1.11 -22.89 4.14
CA LYS A 253 -1.77 -22.03 5.13
C LYS A 253 -3.01 -21.32 4.62
N ILE A 254 -3.11 -21.03 3.33
CA ILE A 254 -4.20 -20.24 2.76
C ILE A 254 -4.90 -21.08 1.71
N THR A 255 -6.22 -21.21 1.85
CA THR A 255 -6.98 -22.08 0.96
C THR A 255 -7.81 -21.24 -0.01
N ASN A 256 -7.30 -21.07 -1.23
CA ASN A 256 -8.00 -20.48 -2.39
C ASN A 256 -8.59 -19.08 -2.13
N PRO A 257 -7.73 -18.04 -2.08
CA PRO A 257 -8.18 -16.65 -1.88
C PRO A 257 -8.98 -16.17 -3.10
N PRO A 258 -10.20 -15.62 -2.94
CA PRO A 258 -11.05 -15.20 -4.07
C PRO A 258 -10.45 -14.04 -4.88
N VAL A 259 -9.59 -13.24 -4.26
CA VAL A 259 -8.90 -12.10 -4.86
C VAL A 259 -7.45 -12.12 -4.42
N ILE A 260 -6.55 -11.96 -5.38
CA ILE A 260 -5.13 -11.77 -5.19
C ILE A 260 -4.76 -10.46 -5.89
N THR A 261 -4.30 -9.45 -5.15
CA THR A 261 -3.66 -8.26 -5.74
C THR A 261 -2.15 -8.48 -5.78
N ILE A 262 -1.53 -8.15 -6.91
CA ILE A 262 -0.08 -8.14 -7.09
C ILE A 262 0.33 -6.73 -7.47
N CYS A 263 1.06 -6.04 -6.59
CA CYS A 263 1.56 -4.71 -6.82
C CYS A 263 2.97 -4.74 -7.39
N ARG A 264 3.19 -4.03 -8.50
CA ARG A 264 4.50 -3.90 -9.12
C ARG A 264 5.43 -2.96 -8.36
N SER A 265 4.91 -1.85 -7.83
CA SER A 265 5.68 -0.77 -7.17
C SER A 265 6.91 -0.32 -7.97
N ARG A 266 6.75 -0.31 -9.30
CA ARG A 266 7.83 -0.05 -10.25
C ARG A 266 8.03 1.45 -10.47
N LYS A 267 6.96 2.24 -10.59
CA LYS A 267 7.04 3.68 -10.85
C LYS A 267 7.53 4.47 -9.64
N SER A 268 7.09 4.08 -8.44
CA SER A 268 7.67 4.57 -7.17
C SER A 268 9.10 4.09 -6.97
N GLY A 269 9.45 2.97 -7.62
CA GLY A 269 10.80 2.43 -7.69
C GLY A 269 11.19 1.55 -6.51
N TYR A 270 10.24 1.13 -5.67
CA TYR A 270 10.50 0.17 -4.59
C TYR A 270 10.87 -1.20 -5.15
N THR A 271 10.21 -1.66 -6.21
CA THR A 271 10.69 -2.82 -6.96
C THR A 271 11.74 -2.38 -7.97
N PRO A 272 12.95 -3.00 -7.99
CA PRO A 272 13.95 -2.71 -9.00
C PRO A 272 13.43 -2.91 -10.43
N ASP A 273 13.58 -1.88 -11.27
CA ASP A 273 13.06 -1.85 -12.65
C ASP A 273 13.52 -3.05 -13.50
N ASP A 274 14.77 -3.48 -13.31
CA ASP A 274 15.40 -4.61 -13.99
C ASP A 274 14.96 -5.98 -13.45
N GLN A 275 14.17 -6.04 -12.38
CA GLN A 275 13.73 -7.28 -11.73
C GLN A 275 12.20 -7.44 -11.72
N CYS A 276 11.43 -6.36 -11.92
CA CYS A 276 9.97 -6.36 -11.84
C CYS A 276 9.31 -7.45 -12.71
N GLU A 277 9.61 -7.50 -14.01
CA GLU A 277 9.01 -8.47 -14.94
C GLU A 277 9.34 -9.93 -14.57
N PHE A 278 10.57 -10.17 -14.12
CA PHE A 278 11.01 -11.49 -13.66
C PHE A 278 10.22 -11.93 -12.41
N ILE A 279 10.14 -11.09 -11.39
CA ILE A 279 9.43 -11.42 -10.15
C ILE A 279 7.94 -11.66 -10.44
N GLU A 280 7.29 -10.77 -11.20
CA GLU A 280 5.88 -10.89 -11.57
C GLU A 280 5.60 -12.22 -12.28
N THR A 281 6.35 -12.53 -13.33
CA THR A 281 6.16 -13.73 -14.14
C THR A 281 6.33 -14.99 -13.29
N GLN A 282 7.39 -15.05 -12.48
CA GLN A 282 7.67 -16.21 -11.64
C GLN A 282 6.60 -16.39 -10.55
N LEU A 283 6.15 -15.30 -9.94
CA LEU A 283 5.12 -15.31 -8.91
C LEU A 283 3.77 -15.77 -9.46
N ILE A 284 3.30 -15.21 -10.58
CA ILE A 284 2.02 -15.58 -11.21
C ILE A 284 2.04 -17.05 -11.63
N ASN A 285 3.14 -17.52 -12.24
CA ASN A 285 3.31 -18.92 -12.61
C ASN A 285 3.26 -19.85 -11.39
N ALA A 286 3.86 -19.46 -10.27
CA ALA A 286 3.85 -20.26 -9.06
C ALA A 286 2.50 -20.25 -8.34
N LEU A 287 1.79 -19.12 -8.30
CA LEU A 287 0.43 -19.00 -7.76
C LEU A 287 -0.55 -19.86 -8.56
N SER A 288 -0.44 -19.85 -9.89
CA SER A 288 -1.28 -20.65 -10.80
C SER A 288 -1.11 -22.17 -10.63
N LYS A 289 -0.01 -22.62 -10.02
CA LYS A 289 0.22 -24.03 -9.67
C LYS A 289 -0.46 -24.45 -8.36
N ILE A 290 -0.81 -23.51 -7.48
CA ILE A 290 -1.35 -23.80 -6.15
C ILE A 290 -2.81 -23.37 -5.96
N TYR A 291 -3.32 -22.48 -6.81
CA TYR A 291 -4.70 -22.01 -6.80
C TYR A 291 -5.35 -22.18 -8.18
N ASP A 292 -6.66 -22.40 -8.21
CA ASP A 292 -7.46 -22.43 -9.45
C ASP A 292 -7.72 -20.98 -9.87
N ILE A 293 -6.79 -20.43 -10.64
CA ILE A 293 -6.86 -19.07 -11.17
C ILE A 293 -7.79 -19.06 -12.39
N GLU A 294 -8.83 -18.23 -12.37
CA GLU A 294 -9.72 -18.07 -13.53
C GLU A 294 -9.33 -16.92 -14.44
N ASP A 295 -8.71 -15.88 -13.90
CA ASP A 295 -8.35 -14.68 -14.64
C ASP A 295 -7.15 -13.96 -13.99
N CYS A 296 -6.37 -13.27 -14.82
CA CYS A 296 -5.26 -12.42 -14.44
C CYS A 296 -5.32 -11.12 -15.24
N THR A 297 -5.77 -10.05 -14.60
CA THR A 297 -6.12 -8.79 -15.26
C THR A 297 -5.37 -7.61 -14.65
N HIS A 298 -4.78 -6.76 -15.49
CA HIS A 298 -4.19 -5.50 -15.03
C HIS A 298 -5.29 -4.49 -14.66
N VAL A 299 -5.10 -3.67 -13.62
CA VAL A 299 -6.11 -2.72 -13.12
C VAL A 299 -6.69 -1.79 -14.20
N ASN A 300 -5.85 -1.36 -15.14
CA ASN A 300 -6.26 -0.54 -16.30
C ASN A 300 -7.26 -1.22 -17.25
N ASN A 301 -7.36 -2.54 -17.21
CA ASN A 301 -8.27 -3.34 -18.04
C ASN A 301 -9.54 -3.75 -17.29
N VAL A 302 -9.69 -3.33 -16.02
CA VAL A 302 -10.91 -3.59 -15.25
C VAL A 302 -12.05 -2.70 -15.77
N PRO A 303 -13.24 -3.24 -16.05
CA PRO A 303 -14.38 -2.43 -16.47
C PRO A 303 -14.90 -1.62 -15.29
N LEU A 304 -14.68 -0.31 -15.34
CA LEU A 304 -15.09 0.65 -14.30
C LEU A 304 -16.42 1.35 -14.61
N SER A 305 -17.05 1.04 -15.74
CA SER A 305 -18.44 1.44 -16.05
C SER A 305 -19.40 0.31 -15.70
N THR A 306 -20.53 0.66 -15.07
CA THR A 306 -21.73 -0.17 -15.14
C THR A 306 -22.38 0.06 -16.50
N ASP A 307 -21.79 -0.44 -17.57
CA ASP A 307 -22.55 -0.67 -18.80
C ASP A 307 -23.39 -1.92 -18.57
N SER A 308 -24.46 -1.76 -17.79
CA SER A 308 -25.61 -2.64 -17.85
C SER A 308 -26.14 -2.60 -19.28
N GLN A 309 -25.89 -3.66 -20.04
CA GLN A 309 -26.81 -4.10 -21.08
C GLN A 309 -28.13 -4.53 -20.44
#